data_AF-A0A285NIT7-F1
#
_entry.id   AF-A0A285NIT7-F1
#
_cell.length_a   1.000
_cell.length_b   1.000
_cell.length_c   1.000
_cell.angle_alpha   90.00
_cell.angle_beta   90.00
_cell.angle_gamma   90.00
#
_symmetry.space_group_name_H-M   'P 1'
#
loop_
_entity.id
_entity.type
_entity.pdbx_description
1 polymer ?
#
loop_
_entity_poly.entity_id
_entity_poly.type
_entity_poly.pdbx_seq_one_letter_code
_entity_poly.pdbx_strand_id
1 'polypeptide(L)'
;MLRKLQTAFWKALTPDLVPDGPPAQALPADAELPAGVLDALGGPDNLASQQRVAVTRVRVQLRDANRLDQPALLAAGIAGVMVLAEGVIHLLAPVPPAAAAAH
;
A
#
# COMPACT_ATOMS: atom_id res chain seq x y z
N MET A 1 30.84 13.34 6.26
CA MET A 1 30.58 14.49 5.37
C MET A 1 29.72 14.12 4.15
N LEU A 2 29.93 12.95 3.52
CA LEU A 2 29.18 12.45 2.36
C LEU A 2 27.65 12.42 2.51
N ARG A 3 27.14 12.05 3.69
CA ARG A 3 25.70 11.93 3.96
C ARG A 3 24.95 13.27 3.87
N LYS A 4 25.58 14.37 4.31
CA LYS A 4 25.01 15.73 4.21
C LYS A 4 24.95 16.19 2.75
N LEU A 5 25.96 15.84 1.96
CA LEU A 5 26.02 16.16 0.53
C LEU A 5 24.98 15.37 -0.26
N GLN A 6 24.78 14.09 0.07
CA GLN A 6 23.71 13.27 -0.51
C GLN A 6 22.32 13.81 -0.19
N THR A 7 22.08 14.24 1.05
CA THR A 7 20.79 14.86 1.43
C THR A 7 20.55 16.17 0.69
N ALA A 8 21.58 17.03 0.58
CA ALA A 8 21.47 18.30 -0.15
C ALA A 8 21.24 18.08 -1.65
N PHE A 9 21.96 17.11 -2.23
CA PHE A 9 21.80 16.73 -3.63
C PHE A 9 20.40 16.17 -3.92
N TRP A 10 19.89 15.30 -3.06
CA TRP A 10 18.53 14.75 -3.20
C TRP A 10 17.45 15.83 -3.10
N LYS A 11 17.62 16.80 -2.18
CA LYS A 11 16.73 17.97 -2.08
C LYS A 11 16.76 18.86 -3.33
N ALA A 12 17.93 19.03 -3.94
CA ALA A 12 18.09 19.86 -5.13
C ALA A 12 17.49 19.22 -6.39
N LEU A 13 17.49 17.89 -6.50
CA LEU A 13 16.93 17.18 -7.66
C LEU A 13 15.41 17.15 -7.68
N THR A 14 14.77 17.14 -6.50
CA THR A 14 13.32 17.03 -6.37
C THR A 14 12.82 17.97 -5.28
N PRO A 15 12.90 19.30 -5.51
CA PRO A 15 12.45 20.29 -4.52
C PRO A 15 10.97 20.13 -4.17
N ASP A 16 10.17 19.57 -5.09
CA ASP A 16 8.71 19.41 -4.98
C ASP A 16 8.28 18.07 -4.33
N LEU A 17 9.21 17.14 -4.06
CA LEU A 17 8.92 15.84 -3.42
C LEU A 17 9.19 15.82 -1.91
N VAL A 18 9.61 16.95 -1.34
CA VAL A 18 9.72 17.11 0.12
C VAL A 18 8.45 17.83 0.56
N PRO A 19 7.42 17.12 1.06
CA PRO A 19 6.23 17.79 1.55
C PRO A 19 6.61 18.69 2.73
N ASP A 20 6.39 20.00 2.60
CA ASP A 20 6.63 21.03 3.64
C ASP A 20 5.53 21.07 4.73
N GLY A 21 4.66 20.05 4.79
CA GLY A 21 3.64 19.90 5.82
C GLY A 21 4.09 18.95 6.94
N PRO A 22 3.47 18.99 8.14
CA PRO A 22 3.53 17.85 9.04
C PRO A 22 3.13 16.61 8.24
N PRO A 23 3.74 15.43 8.47
CA PRO A 23 3.42 14.22 7.72
C PRO A 23 1.90 14.09 7.71
N ALA A 24 1.29 14.18 6.52
CA ALA A 24 -0.14 14.07 6.33
C ALA A 24 -0.57 12.88 7.16
N GLN A 25 -1.40 13.15 8.18
CA GLN A 25 -1.68 12.23 9.29
C GLN A 25 -1.80 10.83 8.71
N ALA A 26 -0.77 10.01 8.96
CA ALA A 26 -0.72 8.68 8.40
C ALA A 26 -1.97 7.99 8.95
N LEU A 27 -2.93 7.69 8.07
CA LEU A 27 -3.94 6.68 8.35
C LEU A 27 -3.17 5.50 8.96
N PRO A 28 -3.65 4.92 10.08
CA PRO A 28 -2.91 3.88 10.78
C PRO A 28 -2.32 2.91 9.76
N ALA A 29 -0.99 2.79 9.78
CA ALA A 29 -0.21 2.12 8.73
C ALA A 29 -0.69 0.67 8.49
N ASP A 30 -1.42 0.14 9.47
CA ASP A 30 -1.94 -1.21 9.58
C ASP A 30 -3.47 -1.26 9.69
N ALA A 31 -4.21 -0.30 9.11
CA ALA A 31 -5.66 -0.43 9.00
C ALA A 31 -6.00 -1.82 8.44
N GLU A 32 -6.70 -2.63 9.25
CA GLU A 32 -6.97 -4.03 8.96
C GLU A 32 -7.70 -4.17 7.61
N LEU A 33 -7.27 -5.15 6.81
CA LEU A 33 -7.96 -5.46 5.57
C LEU A 33 -9.37 -5.98 5.88
N PRO A 34 -10.40 -5.56 5.11
CA PRO A 34 -11.75 -6.10 5.26
C PRO A 34 -11.75 -7.63 5.15
N ALA A 35 -12.63 -8.31 5.90
CA ALA A 35 -12.67 -9.78 5.93
C ALA A 35 -12.75 -10.41 4.53
N GLY A 36 -13.60 -9.89 3.64
CA GLY A 36 -13.70 -10.40 2.26
C GLY A 36 -12.42 -10.23 1.43
N VAL A 37 -11.60 -9.22 1.75
CA VAL A 37 -10.28 -9.05 1.13
C VAL A 37 -9.30 -10.08 1.70
N LEU A 38 -9.29 -10.30 3.02
CA LEU A 38 -8.44 -11.32 3.65
C LEU A 38 -8.77 -12.74 3.16
N ASP A 39 -10.05 -13.08 3.04
CA ASP A 39 -10.49 -14.38 2.53
C ASP A 39 -10.04 -14.58 1.07
N ALA A 40 -10.17 -13.54 0.23
CA ALA A 40 -9.71 -13.57 -1.16
C ALA A 40 -8.18 -13.61 -1.30
N LEU A 41 -7.42 -13.19 -0.28
CA LEU A 41 -5.97 -13.40 -0.18
C LEU A 41 -5.61 -14.83 0.27
N GLY A 42 -6.60 -15.71 0.44
CA GLY A 42 -6.42 -17.08 0.89
C GLY A 42 -6.55 -17.25 2.40
N GLY A 43 -6.99 -16.22 3.13
CA GLY A 43 -7.17 -16.25 4.59
C GLY A 43 -6.02 -15.60 5.38
N PRO A 44 -6.22 -15.35 6.69
CA PRO A 44 -5.28 -14.61 7.52
C PRO A 44 -3.95 -15.35 7.73
N ASP A 45 -3.95 -16.68 7.67
CA ASP A 45 -2.73 -17.50 7.76
C ASP A 45 -1.84 -17.35 6.52
N ASN A 46 -2.42 -17.00 5.36
CA ASN A 46 -1.68 -16.79 4.12
C ASN A 46 -1.00 -15.41 4.05
N LEU A 47 -1.45 -14.43 4.83
CA LEU A 47 -0.90 -13.09 4.86
C LEU A 47 0.38 -13.05 5.72
N ALA A 48 1.54 -12.83 5.08
CA ALA A 48 2.82 -12.70 5.77
C ALA A 48 3.09 -11.27 6.23
N SER A 49 2.74 -10.28 5.42
CA SER A 49 2.81 -8.86 5.79
C SER A 49 1.86 -8.02 4.96
N GLN A 50 1.49 -6.86 5.50
CA GLN A 50 0.77 -5.80 4.80
C GLN A 50 1.45 -4.46 5.05
N GLN A 51 1.42 -3.57 4.07
CA GLN A 51 1.93 -2.22 4.20
C GLN A 51 1.19 -1.29 3.25
N ARG A 52 0.63 -0.20 3.78
CA ARG A 52 0.17 0.90 2.92
C ARG A 52 1.36 1.67 2.37
N VAL A 53 1.57 1.61 1.05
CA VAL A 53 2.70 2.23 0.35
C VAL A 53 2.31 3.47 -0.46
N ALA A 54 1.01 3.71 -0.63
CA ALA A 54 0.44 4.96 -1.15
C ALA A 54 -0.99 5.15 -0.64
N VAL A 55 -1.64 6.27 -0.98
CA VAL A 55 -3.02 6.58 -0.56
C VAL A 55 -3.98 5.42 -0.85
N THR A 56 -3.99 4.92 -2.08
CA THR A 56 -4.84 3.80 -2.52
C THR A 56 -4.08 2.48 -2.60
N ARG A 57 -2.76 2.44 -2.37
CA ARG A 57 -1.97 1.24 -2.61
C ARG A 57 -1.57 0.54 -1.32
N VAL A 58 -2.01 -0.70 -1.17
CA VAL A 58 -1.57 -1.62 -0.13
C VAL A 58 -0.72 -2.70 -0.78
N ARG A 59 0.52 -2.86 -0.30
CA ARG A 59 1.37 -3.99 -0.64
C ARG A 59 1.14 -5.09 0.39
N VAL A 60 0.86 -6.29 -0.08
CA VAL A 60 0.81 -7.50 0.76
C VAL A 60 1.86 -8.49 0.30
N GLN A 61 2.34 -9.28 1.25
CA GLN A 61 3.17 -10.45 0.99
C GLN A 61 2.37 -11.68 1.36
N LEU A 62 2.19 -12.61 0.43
CA LEU A 62 1.55 -13.89 0.70
C LEU A 62 2.58 -14.98 0.95
N ARG A 63 2.20 -15.99 1.74
CA ARG A 63 2.99 -17.23 1.93
C ARG A 63 2.84 -18.16 0.73
N ASP A 64 1.65 -18.22 0.14
CA ASP A 64 1.34 -18.99 -1.06
C ASP A 64 0.45 -18.16 -1.99
N ALA A 65 1.03 -17.73 -3.11
CA ALA A 65 0.33 -16.94 -4.12
C ALA A 65 -0.74 -17.74 -4.89
N ASN A 66 -0.71 -19.07 -4.85
CA ASN A 66 -1.71 -19.90 -5.54
C ASN A 66 -3.08 -19.88 -4.87
N ARG A 67 -3.14 -19.45 -3.60
CA ARG A 67 -4.39 -19.28 -2.83
C ARG A 67 -5.10 -17.96 -3.09
N LEU A 68 -4.53 -17.10 -3.94
CA LEU A 68 -5.10 -15.80 -4.31
C LEU A 68 -6.32 -15.95 -5.21
N ASP A 69 -7.43 -15.34 -4.83
CA ASP A 69 -8.64 -15.20 -5.65
C ASP A 69 -8.77 -13.73 -6.13
N GLN A 70 -8.22 -13.43 -7.30
CA GLN A 70 -8.30 -12.09 -7.89
C GLN A 70 -9.74 -11.65 -8.22
N PRO A 71 -10.61 -12.50 -8.81
CA PRO A 71 -12.02 -12.17 -8.98
C PRO A 71 -12.72 -11.76 -7.68
N ALA A 72 -12.49 -12.49 -6.58
CA ALA A 72 -13.06 -12.15 -5.28
C ALA A 72 -12.52 -10.83 -4.72
N LEU A 73 -11.24 -10.50 -4.95
CA LEU A 73 -10.68 -9.18 -4.58
C LEU A 73 -11.41 -8.04 -5.29
N LEU A 74 -11.67 -8.17 -6.59
CA LEU A 74 -12.40 -7.17 -7.36
C LEU A 74 -13.85 -7.04 -6.86
N ALA A 75 -14.52 -8.17 -6.58
CA ALA A 75 -15.86 -8.18 -6.01
C ALA A 75 -15.91 -7.57 -4.59
N ALA A 76 -14.83 -7.69 -3.82
CA ALA A 76 -14.66 -7.07 -2.50
C ALA A 76 -14.33 -5.57 -2.57
N GLY A 77 -14.30 -4.97 -3.77
CA GLY A 77 -14.10 -3.53 -3.97
C GLY A 77 -12.65 -3.10 -4.15
N ILE A 78 -11.70 -4.03 -4.33
CA ILE A 78 -10.35 -3.67 -4.77
C ILE A 78 -10.42 -3.25 -6.23
N ALA A 79 -9.98 -2.03 -6.54
CA ALA A 79 -10.06 -1.45 -7.88
C ALA A 79 -9.04 -2.06 -8.86
N GLY A 80 -8.00 -2.72 -8.34
CA GLY A 80 -7.00 -3.37 -9.17
C GLY A 80 -6.02 -4.22 -8.36
N VAL A 81 -5.54 -5.28 -8.99
CA VAL A 81 -4.59 -6.24 -8.42
C VAL A 81 -3.39 -6.35 -9.33
N MET A 82 -2.18 -6.24 -8.77
CA MET A 82 -0.94 -6.45 -9.50
C MET A 82 -0.09 -7.48 -8.74
N VAL A 83 0.06 -8.64 -9.34
CA VAL A 83 0.89 -9.73 -8.82
C VAL A 83 2.33 -9.51 -9.29
N LEU A 84 3.26 -9.59 -8.36
CA LEU A 84 4.70 -9.44 -8.57
C LEU A 84 5.41 -10.75 -8.23
N ALA A 85 6.73 -10.79 -8.44
CA ALA A 85 7.55 -11.93 -8.06
C ALA A 85 7.50 -12.19 -6.54
N GLU A 86 7.88 -13.41 -6.14
CA GLU A 86 8.05 -13.81 -4.74
C GLU A 86 6.79 -13.63 -3.87
N GLY A 87 5.58 -13.68 -4.44
CA GLY A 87 4.32 -13.60 -3.66
C GLY A 87 3.94 -12.19 -3.19
N VAL A 88 4.59 -11.15 -3.71
CA VAL A 88 4.21 -9.76 -3.46
C VAL A 88 3.00 -9.40 -4.31
N ILE A 89 2.00 -8.75 -3.72
CA ILE A 89 0.82 -8.25 -4.43
C ILE A 89 0.57 -6.80 -4.06
N HIS A 90 0.34 -5.96 -5.07
CA HIS A 90 -0.18 -4.61 -4.87
C HIS A 90 -1.68 -4.60 -5.10
N LEU A 91 -2.41 -4.14 -4.09
CA LEU A 91 -3.85 -3.90 -4.12
C LEU A 91 -4.09 -2.40 -4.26
N LEU A 92 -4.96 -2.02 -5.19
CA LEU A 92 -5.49 -0.68 -5.31
C LEU A 92 -6.82 -0.61 -4.55
N ALA A 93 -6.75 -0.29 -3.26
CA ALA A 93 -7.90 -0.05 -2.41
C ALA A 93 -8.59 1.28 -2.78
N PRO A 94 -9.91 1.40 -2.54
CA PRO A 94 -10.62 2.66 -2.73
C PRO A 94 -10.03 3.77 -1.85
N VAL A 95 -10.22 5.02 -2.28
CA VAL A 95 -9.71 6.16 -1.52
C VAL A 95 -10.41 6.21 -0.15
N PRO A 96 -9.66 6.31 0.95
CA PRO A 96 -10.28 6.45 2.26
C PRO A 96 -10.97 7.81 2.37
N PRO A 97 -12.14 7.91 3.02
CA PRO A 97 -12.94 9.14 3.08
C PRO A 97 -12.17 10.34 3.66
N ALA A 98 -11.25 10.10 4.60
CA ALA A 98 -10.39 11.16 5.16
C ALA A 98 -9.43 11.79 4.14
N ALA A 99 -9.02 11.06 3.10
CA ALA A 99 -8.18 11.60 2.03
C ALA A 99 -8.99 12.35 0.97
N ALA A 100 -10.28 12.04 0.81
CA ALA A 100 -11.14 12.71 -0.16
C ALA A 100 -11.51 14.15 0.24
N ALA A 101 -11.46 14.48 1.54
CA ALA A 101 -11.80 15.81 2.06
C ALA A 101 -10.66 16.85 1.98
N ALA A 102 -9.49 16.47 1.44
CA ALA A 102 -8.32 17.35 1.32
C ALA A 102 -8.25 18.12 -0.02
N HIS A 103 -9.32 18.08 -0.81
CA HIS A 103 -9.49 18.75 -2.10
C HIS A 103 -10.77 19.58 -2.10
#